data_AF-A0A258DW35-F1
#
_entry.id   AF-A0A258DW35-F1
#
_cell.length_a   1.000
_cell.length_b   1.000
_cell.length_c   1.000
_cell.angle_alpha   90.00
_cell.angle_beta   90.00
_cell.angle_gamma   90.00
#
_symmetry.space_group_name_H-M   'P 1'
#
loop_
_entity.id
_entity.type
_entity.pdbx_description
1 polymer ?
#
loop_
_entity_poly.entity_id
_entity_poly.type
_entity_poly.pdbx_seq_one_letter_code
_entity_poly.pdbx_strand_id
1 'polypeptide(L)'
;MKKEDISKIFLSDAEYTAWVAKWDSLQTGLFTPLSDSLQTLSIPGANGGVNWGSTATNPKKGMLYVIGMNYPSVYDKLRTLEAMEVMDRKSRTGRGDSKVYQQNCVMCHGNDGAGLVGPPLLNIGQNYNFNQFKALMSTGRADMPSFAYLKEEEVNEIYEFLTSIPTAGRQRNAVNNDTVKGPVVASGGAPGGLDTRQLSEAGNSKYGMPYPEGVKVGHERLYLRGWGLEFPYILNPPWSEIMAYDLNTGVLKWKRPLGEDLEAKKKGFENSGMLKGLANGMLVTSTGLVFANSKDGHIYAFDAENGEELWKSKLPSGSMGLPSMYEEQGIQFLVVPSAVPVQFGRGNEQNDGKDQEPAPQGGYVVYALPDRE
;
A
#
# COMPACT_ATOMS: atom_id res chain seq x y z
N MET A 1 -10.00 -21.58 0.19
CA MET A 1 -9.26 -21.34 1.44
C MET A 1 -9.89 -22.13 2.55
N LYS A 2 -9.06 -22.55 3.51
CA LYS A 2 -9.48 -23.25 4.71
C LYS A 2 -8.71 -22.70 5.91
N LYS A 3 -9.17 -23.05 7.11
CA LYS A 3 -8.56 -22.67 8.40
C LYS A 3 -7.08 -23.09 8.49
N GLU A 4 -6.73 -24.17 7.79
CA GLU A 4 -5.36 -24.68 7.67
C GLU A 4 -4.41 -23.75 6.91
N ASP A 5 -4.94 -22.81 6.11
CA ASP A 5 -4.15 -21.85 5.34
C ASP A 5 -3.61 -20.69 6.19
N ILE A 6 -3.99 -20.60 7.48
CA ILE A 6 -3.46 -19.60 8.43
C ILE A 6 -1.97 -19.84 8.65
N SER A 7 -1.17 -18.79 8.45
CA SER A 7 0.29 -18.87 8.56
C SER A 7 0.79 -18.80 9.99
N LYS A 8 1.77 -19.65 10.30
CA LYS A 8 2.58 -19.55 11.53
C LYS A 8 3.89 -18.80 11.32
N ILE A 9 4.24 -18.43 10.08
CA ILE A 9 5.56 -17.87 9.75
C ILE A 9 5.81 -16.59 10.55
N PHE A 10 4.80 -15.72 10.57
CA PHE A 10 4.91 -14.41 11.18
C PHE A 10 4.02 -14.21 12.40
N LEU A 11 3.15 -15.17 12.76
CA LEU A 11 2.32 -15.11 13.96
C LEU A 11 3.05 -15.72 15.16
N SER A 12 2.92 -15.09 16.34
CA SER A 12 3.19 -15.79 17.61
C SER A 12 2.17 -16.90 17.85
N ASP A 13 2.48 -17.86 18.73
CA ASP A 13 1.55 -18.96 19.06
C ASP A 13 0.20 -18.45 19.60
N ALA A 14 0.24 -17.35 20.37
CA ALA A 14 -0.96 -16.70 20.89
C ALA A 14 -1.81 -16.08 19.77
N GLU A 15 -1.17 -15.34 18.85
CA GLU A 15 -1.87 -14.75 17.69
C GLU A 15 -2.42 -15.81 16.75
N TYR A 16 -1.64 -16.87 16.47
CA TYR A 16 -2.08 -17.99 15.65
C TYR A 16 -3.33 -18.64 16.27
N THR A 17 -3.28 -18.95 17.57
CA THR A 17 -4.42 -19.52 18.29
C THR A 17 -5.64 -18.61 18.23
N ALA A 18 -5.45 -17.30 18.39
CA ALA A 18 -6.53 -16.32 18.28
C ALA A 18 -7.13 -16.27 16.87
N TRP A 19 -6.32 -16.30 15.81
CA TRP A 19 -6.80 -16.32 14.42
C TRP A 19 -7.54 -17.61 14.09
N VAL A 20 -7.03 -18.76 14.53
CA VAL A 20 -7.68 -20.06 14.39
C VAL A 20 -9.04 -20.06 15.10
N ALA A 21 -9.12 -19.54 16.33
CA ALA A 21 -10.39 -19.43 17.04
C ALA A 21 -11.36 -18.46 16.35
N LYS A 22 -10.84 -17.36 15.79
CA LYS A 22 -11.63 -16.34 15.08
C LYS A 22 -12.20 -16.84 13.76
N TRP A 23 -11.51 -17.77 13.07
CA TRP A 23 -11.86 -18.23 11.73
C TRP A 23 -13.35 -18.56 11.56
N ASP A 24 -13.91 -19.35 12.49
CA ASP A 24 -15.29 -19.84 12.38
C ASP A 24 -16.36 -18.74 12.62
N SER A 25 -15.93 -17.58 13.12
CA SER A 25 -16.78 -16.39 13.29
C SER A 25 -16.73 -15.42 12.10
N LEU A 26 -15.80 -15.65 11.15
CA LEU A 26 -15.63 -14.81 9.98
C LEU A 26 -16.57 -15.27 8.85
N GLN A 27 -17.13 -14.30 8.15
CA GLN A 27 -17.72 -14.55 6.84
C GLN A 27 -16.58 -14.71 5.82
N THR A 28 -16.54 -15.84 5.12
CA THR A 28 -15.47 -16.18 4.17
C THR A 28 -16.06 -16.76 2.88
N GLY A 29 -15.28 -16.71 1.79
CA GLY A 29 -15.67 -17.23 0.48
C GLY A 29 -15.37 -16.26 -0.67
N LEU A 30 -15.43 -16.76 -1.91
CA LEU A 30 -15.25 -15.93 -3.09
C LEU A 30 -16.48 -15.02 -3.28
N PHE A 31 -16.26 -13.72 -3.50
CA PHE A 31 -17.32 -12.70 -3.63
C PHE A 31 -18.21 -12.55 -2.39
N THR A 32 -17.66 -12.80 -1.21
CA THR A 32 -18.38 -12.64 0.06
C THR A 32 -18.71 -11.16 0.31
N PRO A 33 -19.99 -10.78 0.43
CA PRO A 33 -20.35 -9.39 0.67
C PRO A 33 -19.98 -8.97 2.09
N LEU A 34 -19.68 -7.68 2.28
CA LEU A 34 -19.50 -7.10 3.60
C LEU A 34 -20.79 -7.23 4.42
N SER A 35 -20.67 -7.31 5.74
CA SER A 35 -21.77 -7.55 6.66
C SER A 35 -21.74 -6.56 7.83
N ASP A 36 -22.91 -6.18 8.32
CA ASP A 36 -23.10 -5.38 9.54
C ASP A 36 -23.12 -6.26 10.82
N SER A 37 -23.32 -7.57 10.65
CA SER A 37 -23.43 -8.53 11.73
C SER A 37 -22.16 -9.38 11.92
N LEU A 38 -21.41 -9.65 10.85
CA LEU A 38 -20.21 -10.48 10.84
C LEU A 38 -19.01 -9.73 10.24
N GLN A 39 -17.80 -10.03 10.74
CA GLN A 39 -16.57 -9.58 10.09
C GLN A 39 -16.35 -10.43 8.83
N THR A 40 -15.78 -9.83 7.79
CA THR A 40 -15.58 -10.50 6.49
C THR A 40 -14.11 -10.65 6.19
N LEU A 41 -13.66 -11.85 5.85
CA LEU A 41 -12.33 -12.11 5.30
C LEU A 41 -12.47 -12.34 3.78
N SER A 42 -12.00 -11.37 2.99
CA SER A 42 -12.05 -11.39 1.53
C SER A 42 -10.72 -11.75 0.92
N ILE A 43 -10.74 -12.67 -0.06
CA ILE A 43 -9.57 -13.14 -0.79
C ILE A 43 -9.92 -13.36 -2.28
N PRO A 44 -9.26 -12.66 -3.22
CA PRO A 44 -8.32 -11.57 -2.96
C PRO A 44 -8.96 -10.43 -2.14
N GLY A 45 -8.16 -9.84 -1.25
CA GLY A 45 -8.55 -8.65 -0.50
C GLY A 45 -8.52 -7.40 -1.39
N ALA A 46 -8.79 -6.23 -0.83
CA ALA A 46 -8.73 -4.95 -1.57
C ALA A 46 -7.39 -4.71 -2.28
N ASN A 47 -6.29 -5.21 -1.70
CA ASN A 47 -4.97 -5.16 -2.32
C ASN A 47 -4.52 -6.51 -2.92
N GLY A 48 -5.32 -7.56 -2.81
CA GLY A 48 -5.02 -8.86 -3.41
C GLY A 48 -5.35 -8.92 -4.90
N GLY A 49 -5.09 -10.08 -5.51
CA GLY A 49 -5.42 -10.37 -6.89
C GLY A 49 -4.51 -9.62 -7.85
N VAL A 50 -5.05 -9.24 -9.00
CA VAL A 50 -4.34 -8.48 -10.04
C VAL A 50 -4.51 -7.00 -9.76
N ASN A 51 -3.42 -6.31 -9.44
CA ASN A 51 -3.49 -4.94 -8.94
C ASN A 51 -2.30 -4.08 -9.40
N TRP A 52 -2.55 -2.84 -9.82
CA TRP A 52 -1.55 -1.82 -10.20
C TRP A 52 -0.53 -2.25 -11.27
N GLY A 53 -0.98 -2.52 -12.51
CA GLY A 53 -0.07 -2.69 -13.66
C GLY A 53 0.55 -4.09 -13.82
N SER A 54 -0.10 -5.11 -13.29
CA SER A 54 0.45 -6.46 -13.15
C SER A 54 0.15 -7.40 -14.33
N THR A 55 -0.17 -6.88 -15.52
CA THR A 55 -0.52 -7.71 -16.68
C THR A 55 0.25 -7.34 -17.92
N ALA A 56 0.70 -8.33 -18.68
CA ALA A 56 1.28 -8.17 -20.01
C ALA A 56 0.76 -9.27 -20.94
N THR A 57 0.79 -9.03 -22.26
CA THR A 57 0.28 -10.00 -23.24
C THR A 57 1.26 -10.19 -24.39
N ASN A 58 1.26 -11.39 -24.96
CA ASN A 58 1.80 -11.64 -26.29
C ASN A 58 0.64 -11.98 -27.22
N PRO A 59 0.06 -10.98 -27.92
CA PRO A 59 -1.13 -11.18 -28.75
C PRO A 59 -0.87 -12.12 -29.93
N LYS A 60 0.36 -12.20 -30.45
CA LYS A 60 0.70 -13.12 -31.54
C LYS A 60 0.61 -14.60 -31.13
N LYS A 61 0.90 -14.89 -29.87
CA LYS A 61 0.79 -16.24 -29.30
C LYS A 61 -0.54 -16.47 -28.56
N GLY A 62 -1.37 -15.44 -28.39
CA GLY A 62 -2.58 -15.50 -27.55
C GLY A 62 -2.28 -15.76 -26.08
N MET A 63 -1.14 -15.26 -25.56
CA MET A 63 -0.74 -15.46 -24.17
C MET A 63 -1.00 -14.21 -23.32
N LEU A 64 -1.54 -14.41 -22.11
CA LEU A 64 -1.70 -13.40 -21.08
C LEU A 64 -0.88 -13.76 -19.84
N TYR A 65 -0.08 -12.83 -19.37
CA TYR A 65 0.72 -12.96 -18.15
C TYR A 65 0.16 -12.03 -17.08
N VAL A 66 0.11 -12.54 -15.85
CA VAL A 66 -0.55 -11.87 -14.73
C VAL A 66 0.28 -12.05 -13.47
N ILE A 67 0.57 -10.97 -12.77
CA ILE A 67 1.06 -10.98 -11.40
C ILE A 67 -0.15 -10.93 -10.46
N GLY A 68 -0.28 -11.93 -9.59
CA GLY A 68 -1.33 -12.05 -8.60
C GLY A 68 -0.78 -11.94 -7.18
N MET A 69 -1.43 -11.16 -6.34
CA MET A 69 -1.14 -11.04 -4.90
C MET A 69 -2.11 -11.88 -4.08
N ASN A 70 -1.60 -12.76 -3.25
CA ASN A 70 -2.42 -13.56 -2.33
C ASN A 70 -2.57 -12.84 -0.98
N TYR A 71 -3.12 -11.61 -1.00
CA TYR A 71 -3.36 -10.82 0.21
C TYR A 71 -4.81 -10.85 0.64
N PRO A 72 -5.09 -11.22 1.90
CA PRO A 72 -6.41 -11.09 2.46
C PRO A 72 -6.73 -9.65 2.80
N SER A 73 -8.03 -9.37 2.82
CA SER A 73 -8.56 -8.25 3.57
C SER A 73 -9.52 -8.69 4.65
N VAL A 74 -9.30 -8.20 5.87
CA VAL A 74 -10.18 -8.48 7.02
C VAL A 74 -10.99 -7.24 7.30
N TYR A 75 -12.21 -7.24 6.79
CA TYR A 75 -13.16 -6.16 6.99
C TYR A 75 -13.89 -6.31 8.31
N ASP A 76 -13.91 -5.22 9.08
CA ASP A 76 -14.78 -5.14 10.24
C ASP A 76 -16.26 -5.10 9.82
N LYS A 77 -17.16 -5.20 10.79
CA LYS A 77 -18.59 -5.07 10.58
C LYS A 77 -18.91 -3.68 10.06
N LEU A 78 -19.85 -3.61 9.13
CA LEU A 78 -20.46 -2.37 8.69
C LEU A 78 -21.22 -1.69 9.84
N ARG A 79 -21.15 -0.36 9.88
CA ARG A 79 -21.67 0.47 10.95
C ARG A 79 -22.27 1.76 10.39
N THR A 80 -23.22 2.35 11.12
CA THR A 80 -23.69 3.69 10.82
C THR A 80 -22.59 4.72 11.07
N LEU A 81 -22.69 5.90 10.45
CA LEU A 81 -21.72 6.97 10.66
C LEU A 81 -21.63 7.37 12.14
N GLU A 82 -22.76 7.47 12.82
CA GLU A 82 -22.81 7.78 14.25
C GLU A 82 -22.07 6.74 15.09
N ALA A 83 -22.29 5.44 14.81
CA ALA A 83 -21.58 4.38 15.51
C ALA A 83 -20.06 4.44 15.26
N MET A 84 -19.64 4.77 14.04
CA MET A 84 -18.22 5.04 13.73
C MET A 84 -17.69 6.24 14.50
N GLU A 85 -18.41 7.36 14.51
CA GLU A 85 -17.99 8.55 15.25
C GLU A 85 -17.89 8.29 16.75
N VAL A 86 -18.79 7.49 17.33
CA VAL A 86 -18.73 7.11 18.75
C VAL A 86 -17.51 6.21 19.01
N MET A 87 -17.22 5.26 18.14
CA MET A 87 -16.02 4.42 18.25
C MET A 87 -14.73 5.23 18.07
N ASP A 88 -14.69 6.11 17.08
CA ASP A 88 -13.58 7.03 16.87
C ASP A 88 -13.45 7.97 18.07
N ARG A 89 -14.53 8.51 18.63
CA ARG A 89 -14.51 9.33 19.85
C ARG A 89 -13.98 8.54 21.06
N LYS A 90 -14.34 7.27 21.19
CA LYS A 90 -13.79 6.35 22.21
C LYS A 90 -12.33 6.00 21.95
N SER A 91 -11.89 5.95 20.69
CA SER A 91 -10.49 5.82 20.28
C SER A 91 -9.72 7.14 20.45
N ARG A 92 -10.41 8.27 20.39
CA ARG A 92 -9.91 9.66 20.53
C ARG A 92 -9.90 10.14 21.98
N THR A 93 -10.06 9.24 22.95
CA THR A 93 -9.77 9.58 24.34
C THR A 93 -8.28 9.82 24.61
N GLY A 94 -7.41 9.67 23.59
CA GLY A 94 -6.05 10.26 23.53
C GLY A 94 -6.04 11.63 22.83
N ARG A 95 -5.45 12.63 23.48
CA ARG A 95 -5.57 14.10 23.28
C ARG A 95 -4.77 14.66 22.08
N GLY A 96 -5.34 15.66 21.37
CA GLY A 96 -4.62 16.87 20.91
C GLY A 96 -4.91 17.39 19.47
N ASP A 97 -4.89 18.74 19.32
CA ASP A 97 -5.66 19.57 18.37
C ASP A 97 -4.90 20.03 17.10
N SER A 98 -3.78 19.43 16.69
CA SER A 98 -3.11 19.88 15.45
C SER A 98 -3.92 19.45 14.22
N LYS A 99 -4.53 20.43 13.56
CA LYS A 99 -5.33 20.20 12.34
C LYS A 99 -4.44 19.68 11.22
N VAL A 100 -3.21 20.18 11.13
CA VAL A 100 -2.24 19.75 10.12
C VAL A 100 -1.83 18.29 10.37
N TYR A 101 -1.59 17.89 11.62
CA TYR A 101 -1.34 16.50 11.98
C TYR A 101 -2.54 15.58 11.66
N GLN A 102 -3.75 16.04 12.00
CA GLN A 102 -5.00 15.32 11.75
C GLN A 102 -5.27 15.12 10.25
N GLN A 103 -4.89 16.08 9.41
CA GLN A 103 -5.07 16.02 7.96
C GLN A 103 -4.03 15.16 7.26
N ASN A 104 -2.78 15.16 7.75
CA ASN A 104 -1.64 14.63 7.00
C ASN A 104 -1.03 13.37 7.62
N CYS A 105 -1.19 13.14 8.93
CA CYS A 105 -0.37 12.19 9.67
C CYS A 105 -1.17 11.11 10.39
N VAL A 106 -2.38 11.42 10.87
CA VAL A 106 -3.19 10.50 11.70
C VAL A 106 -3.50 9.17 11.04
N MET A 107 -3.68 9.17 9.73
CA MET A 107 -3.96 7.97 8.95
C MET A 107 -2.87 6.89 9.13
N CYS A 108 -1.62 7.32 9.35
CA CYS A 108 -0.49 6.41 9.53
C CYS A 108 0.03 6.39 10.97
N HIS A 109 -0.02 7.49 11.71
CA HIS A 109 0.63 7.60 13.03
C HIS A 109 -0.34 7.59 14.22
N GLY A 110 -1.64 7.41 13.97
CA GLY A 110 -2.65 7.40 15.03
C GLY A 110 -3.08 8.80 15.45
N ASN A 111 -4.23 8.88 16.11
CA ASN A 111 -4.85 10.17 16.46
C ASN A 111 -4.03 10.97 17.50
N ASP A 112 -3.22 10.28 18.29
CA ASP A 112 -2.40 10.78 19.38
C ASP A 112 -0.90 10.58 19.14
N GLY A 113 -0.49 10.16 17.94
CA GLY A 113 0.90 9.82 17.67
C GLY A 113 1.37 8.52 18.31
N ALA A 114 0.48 7.67 18.84
CA ALA A 114 0.86 6.37 19.40
C ALA A 114 1.28 5.32 18.35
N GLY A 115 1.15 5.64 17.05
CA GLY A 115 1.51 4.77 15.94
C GLY A 115 0.33 3.94 15.41
N LEU A 116 0.32 3.69 14.10
CA LEU A 116 -0.60 2.75 13.42
C LEU A 116 0.17 1.98 12.33
N VAL A 117 0.16 2.52 11.10
CA VAL A 117 0.94 2.03 9.95
C VAL A 117 2.37 2.54 10.01
N GLY A 118 2.52 3.81 10.39
CA GLY A 118 3.78 4.45 10.74
C GLY A 118 4.08 4.31 12.23
N PRO A 119 5.36 4.46 12.63
CA PRO A 119 5.82 4.28 14.01
C PRO A 119 5.18 5.29 14.97
N PRO A 120 5.21 5.00 16.29
CA PRO A 120 4.85 5.98 17.31
C PRO A 120 5.75 7.22 17.19
N LEU A 121 5.11 8.38 17.29
CA LEU A 121 5.73 9.70 17.25
C LEU A 121 5.77 10.38 18.62
N LEU A 122 5.32 9.68 19.67
CA LEU A 122 5.42 10.13 21.05
C LEU A 122 6.89 10.41 21.40
N ASN A 123 7.16 11.57 22.02
CA ASN A 123 8.51 12.00 22.43
C ASN A 123 9.51 12.19 21.29
N ILE A 124 9.07 12.51 20.07
CA ILE A 124 9.96 12.68 18.91
C ILE A 124 11.08 13.69 19.14
N GLY A 125 10.85 14.69 20.00
CA GLY A 125 11.82 15.73 20.38
C GLY A 125 13.02 15.23 21.17
N GLN A 126 13.00 14.00 21.69
CA GLN A 126 14.20 13.39 22.29
C GLN A 126 15.16 12.81 21.24
N ASN A 127 14.64 12.47 20.06
CA ASN A 127 15.38 11.79 19.01
C ASN A 127 15.69 12.71 17.82
N TYR A 128 14.92 13.78 17.62
CA TYR A 128 15.06 14.71 16.52
C TYR A 128 14.86 16.13 17.03
N ASN A 129 15.80 17.03 16.70
CA ASN A 129 15.58 18.47 16.87
C ASN A 129 14.74 19.03 15.70
N PHE A 130 14.23 20.26 15.83
CA PHE A 130 13.31 20.84 14.85
C PHE A 130 13.85 20.84 13.41
N ASN A 131 15.13 21.19 13.22
CA ASN A 131 15.75 21.21 11.89
C ASN A 131 15.85 19.81 11.28
N GLN A 132 16.16 18.79 12.09
CA GLN A 132 16.19 17.39 11.66
C GLN A 132 14.79 16.87 11.34
N PHE A 133 13.79 17.24 12.14
CA PHE A 133 12.39 16.89 11.91
C PHE A 133 11.83 17.55 10.65
N LYS A 134 12.13 18.84 10.42
CA LYS A 134 11.75 19.58 9.22
C LYS A 134 12.39 18.99 7.97
N ALA A 135 13.67 18.62 8.03
CA ALA A 135 14.34 17.92 6.94
C ALA A 135 13.66 16.58 6.65
N LEU A 136 13.40 15.78 7.69
CA LEU A 136 12.70 14.49 7.58
C LEU A 136 11.31 14.64 6.94
N MET A 137 10.54 15.65 7.33
CA MET A 137 9.24 15.95 6.73
C MET A 137 9.34 16.43 5.29
N SER A 138 10.39 17.18 4.95
CA SER A 138 10.58 17.70 3.59
C SER A 138 11.05 16.61 2.63
N THR A 139 11.78 15.61 3.10
CA THR A 139 12.29 14.52 2.25
C THR A 139 11.44 13.25 2.30
N GLY A 140 10.69 13.03 3.38
CA GLY A 140 10.09 11.73 3.68
C GLY A 140 11.14 10.70 4.12
N ARG A 141 10.68 9.55 4.60
CA ARG A 141 11.52 8.39 4.98
C ARG A 141 10.71 7.11 5.02
N ALA A 142 11.23 6.03 4.43
CA ALA A 142 10.51 4.76 4.31
C ALA A 142 9.15 4.95 3.59
N ASP A 143 8.05 4.47 4.17
CA ASP A 143 6.70 4.66 3.64
C ASP A 143 6.11 6.06 3.95
N MET A 144 6.81 6.90 4.71
CA MET A 144 6.37 8.27 5.00
C MET A 144 6.65 9.19 3.81
N PRO A 145 5.62 9.75 3.15
CA PRO A 145 5.78 10.61 1.98
C PRO A 145 6.44 11.95 2.36
N SER A 146 6.90 12.69 1.34
CA SER A 146 7.38 14.07 1.51
C SER A 146 6.23 15.04 1.71
N PHE A 147 6.42 15.97 2.63
CA PHE A 147 5.53 17.08 2.96
C PHE A 147 6.19 18.44 2.70
N ALA A 148 7.08 18.52 1.69
CA ALA A 148 7.78 19.76 1.32
C ALA A 148 6.84 20.93 0.93
N TYR A 149 5.56 20.65 0.70
CA TYR A 149 4.54 21.65 0.43
C TYR A 149 4.03 22.36 1.70
N LEU A 150 4.29 21.82 2.89
CA LEU A 150 3.93 22.45 4.16
C LEU A 150 4.90 23.59 4.46
N LYS A 151 4.35 24.71 4.94
CA LYS A 151 5.15 25.85 5.37
C LYS A 151 5.88 25.54 6.67
N GLU A 152 6.96 26.26 6.93
CA GLU A 152 7.76 26.07 8.14
C GLU A 152 6.95 26.22 9.42
N GLU A 153 5.96 27.11 9.43
CA GLU A 153 5.05 27.30 10.56
C GLU A 153 4.14 26.08 10.79
N GLU A 154 3.70 25.39 9.73
CA GLU A 154 2.88 24.17 9.79
C GLU A 154 3.71 22.95 10.24
N VAL A 155 4.97 22.89 9.78
CA VAL A 155 5.94 21.88 10.24
C VAL A 155 6.28 22.09 11.71
N ASN A 156 6.42 23.35 12.15
CA ASN A 156 6.61 23.70 13.55
C ASN A 156 5.38 23.36 14.39
N GLU A 157 4.16 23.59 13.89
CA GLU A 157 2.92 23.16 14.57
C GLU A 157 2.89 21.65 14.81
N ILE A 158 3.26 20.84 13.81
CA ILE A 158 3.32 19.38 13.95
C ILE A 158 4.41 18.98 14.94
N TYR A 159 5.60 19.59 14.83
CA TYR A 159 6.72 19.29 15.72
C TYR A 159 6.39 19.65 17.17
N GLU A 160 5.83 20.85 17.40
CA GLU A 160 5.34 21.26 18.71
C GLU A 160 4.25 20.31 19.20
N PHE A 161 3.26 19.96 18.37
CA PHE A 161 2.22 19.00 18.77
C PHE A 161 2.78 17.65 19.24
N LEU A 162 3.76 17.09 18.52
CA LEU A 162 4.38 15.79 18.84
C LEU A 162 5.34 15.86 20.03
N THR A 163 5.90 17.04 20.30
CA THR A 163 6.82 17.28 21.43
C THR A 163 6.11 17.84 22.67
N SER A 164 4.92 18.42 22.50
CA SER A 164 4.04 18.97 23.53
C SER A 164 3.04 17.95 24.06
N ILE A 165 3.26 16.65 23.84
CA ILE A 165 2.50 15.58 24.47
C ILE A 165 3.04 15.33 25.90
N PRO A 166 2.67 16.16 26.90
CA PRO A 166 2.37 15.66 28.23
C PRO A 166 0.91 15.87 28.65
N THR A 167 0.44 14.99 29.53
CA THR A 167 -0.92 14.90 30.09
C THR A 167 -1.62 16.25 30.34
N ALA A 168 -2.70 16.44 29.58
CA ALA A 168 -3.96 17.06 29.97
C ALA A 168 -4.14 18.60 30.17
N GLY A 169 -4.84 19.27 29.23
CA GLY A 169 -5.75 20.43 29.51
C GLY A 169 -6.02 21.33 28.28
N ARG A 170 -7.20 21.30 27.60
CA ARG A 170 -8.23 22.40 27.49
C ARG A 170 -7.62 23.83 27.45
N GLN A 171 -7.93 24.77 26.53
CA GLN A 171 -9.19 25.11 25.82
C GLN A 171 -8.93 26.10 24.64
N ARG A 172 -9.96 26.25 23.78
CA ARG A 172 -10.07 26.92 22.47
C ARG A 172 -9.95 28.47 22.46
N ASN A 173 -9.63 29.04 21.28
CA ASN A 173 -10.43 30.13 20.65
C ASN A 173 -10.17 30.29 19.13
N ALA A 174 -11.15 30.88 18.44
CA ALA A 174 -11.48 30.81 17.01
C ALA A 174 -10.54 31.54 16.03
N VAL A 175 -10.48 31.03 14.79
CA VAL A 175 -9.73 31.60 13.65
C VAL A 175 -10.68 32.34 12.70
N ASN A 176 -10.25 33.52 12.25
CA ASN A 176 -10.90 34.33 11.23
C ASN A 176 -10.34 33.94 9.84
N ASN A 177 -11.22 33.75 8.85
CA ASN A 177 -10.88 33.32 7.50
C ASN A 177 -10.59 34.54 6.61
N ASP A 178 -9.33 34.82 6.31
CA ASP A 178 -8.96 35.71 5.21
C ASP A 178 -7.95 35.02 4.28
N THR A 179 -8.39 34.73 3.05
CA THR A 179 -7.55 34.23 1.94
C THR A 179 -6.74 35.37 1.32
N VAL A 180 -5.42 35.18 1.19
CA VAL A 180 -4.51 36.16 0.56
C VAL A 180 -4.44 35.96 -0.96
N LYS A 181 -4.48 37.10 -1.67
CA LYS A 181 -4.42 37.24 -3.13
C LYS A 181 -2.98 37.20 -3.65
N GLY A 182 -2.72 36.34 -4.63
CA GLY A 182 -1.50 36.30 -5.46
C GLY A 182 -1.83 35.92 -6.91
N PRO A 183 -0.94 36.18 -7.90
CA PRO A 183 -1.30 36.05 -9.31
C PRO A 183 -1.34 34.59 -9.75
N VAL A 184 -2.54 34.06 -9.87
CA VAL A 184 -2.82 32.76 -10.48
C VAL A 184 -2.84 32.97 -12.01
N VAL A 185 -1.86 32.39 -12.73
CA VAL A 185 -1.75 32.53 -14.20
C VAL A 185 -2.63 31.55 -14.99
N ALA A 186 -3.18 30.53 -14.33
CA ALA A 186 -4.41 29.82 -14.70
C ALA A 186 -4.75 28.83 -13.57
N SER A 187 -6.00 28.83 -13.12
CA SER A 187 -6.59 27.76 -12.30
C SER A 187 -7.94 27.41 -12.90
N GLY A 188 -8.14 26.15 -13.26
CA GLY A 188 -9.40 25.65 -13.83
C GLY A 188 -9.20 24.28 -14.49
N GLY A 189 -10.26 23.46 -14.47
CA GLY A 189 -10.29 22.19 -15.20
C GLY A 189 -10.35 22.41 -16.72
N ALA A 190 -10.28 21.31 -17.49
CA ALA A 190 -10.39 21.33 -18.94
C ALA A 190 -11.65 22.10 -19.41
N PRO A 191 -11.59 22.85 -20.53
CA PRO A 191 -12.74 23.59 -21.05
C PRO A 191 -13.93 22.66 -21.30
N GLY A 192 -15.10 22.97 -20.72
CA GLY A 192 -16.30 22.13 -20.78
C GLY A 192 -16.38 21.04 -19.71
N GLY A 193 -15.43 20.99 -18.77
CA GLY A 193 -15.60 20.25 -17.52
C GLY A 193 -16.79 20.81 -16.74
N LEU A 194 -17.62 19.92 -16.20
CA LEU A 194 -18.68 20.30 -15.26
C LEU A 194 -18.07 21.21 -14.19
N ASP A 195 -18.76 22.31 -13.84
CA ASP A 195 -18.40 23.14 -12.69
C ASP A 195 -18.01 22.23 -11.52
N THR A 196 -16.85 22.49 -10.90
CA THR A 196 -16.48 21.82 -9.66
C THR A 196 -17.60 22.10 -8.67
N ARG A 197 -18.51 21.13 -8.50
CA ARG A 197 -19.65 21.26 -7.61
C ARG A 197 -19.13 21.65 -6.25
N GLN A 198 -19.67 22.73 -5.68
CA GLN A 198 -19.45 23.05 -4.28
C GLN A 198 -19.84 21.82 -3.47
N LEU A 199 -18.85 21.14 -2.89
CA LEU A 199 -19.09 20.19 -1.81
C LEU A 199 -19.67 21.04 -0.68
N SER A 200 -20.98 20.97 -0.47
CA SER A 200 -21.63 21.74 0.58
C SER A 200 -21.00 21.38 1.93
N GLU A 201 -20.56 22.38 2.69
CA GLU A 201 -20.12 22.21 4.09
C GLU A 201 -21.21 21.60 4.98
N ALA A 202 -22.46 21.60 4.51
CA ALA A 202 -23.58 20.91 5.14
C ALA A 202 -23.76 19.51 4.52
N GLY A 203 -23.15 18.50 5.13
CA GLY A 203 -23.42 17.10 4.80
C GLY A 203 -22.23 16.21 5.11
N ASN A 204 -22.30 15.53 6.26
CA ASN A 204 -21.30 14.60 6.77
C ASN A 204 -21.08 13.38 5.84
N SER A 205 -20.32 13.57 4.77
CA SER A 205 -19.68 12.49 4.03
C SER A 205 -18.41 12.99 3.36
N LYS A 206 -17.24 12.66 3.95
CA LYS A 206 -15.94 12.84 3.27
C LYS A 206 -15.73 11.85 2.10
N TYR A 207 -16.66 10.90 1.89
CA TYR A 207 -16.66 9.99 0.75
C TYR A 207 -18.08 9.69 0.26
N GLY A 208 -18.29 9.83 -1.05
CA GLY A 208 -19.52 9.50 -1.77
C GLY A 208 -20.51 10.66 -1.92
N MET A 209 -21.07 10.84 -3.12
CA MET A 209 -22.10 11.85 -3.41
C MET A 209 -23.35 11.59 -2.54
N PRO A 210 -24.05 12.63 -2.04
CA PRO A 210 -25.39 12.44 -1.51
C PRO A 210 -26.29 11.80 -2.56
N TYR A 211 -27.29 11.02 -2.14
CA TYR A 211 -28.26 10.50 -3.10
C TYR A 211 -28.99 11.67 -3.79
N PRO A 212 -29.35 11.54 -5.07
CA PRO A 212 -30.12 12.58 -5.77
C PRO A 212 -31.40 12.95 -5.01
N GLU A 213 -31.79 14.21 -5.12
CA GLU A 213 -32.99 14.72 -4.46
C GLU A 213 -34.24 13.93 -4.90
N GLY A 214 -35.10 13.57 -3.95
CA GLY A 214 -36.30 12.76 -4.20
C GLY A 214 -36.07 11.24 -4.27
N VAL A 215 -34.83 10.76 -4.23
CA VAL A 215 -34.54 9.32 -4.16
C VAL A 215 -34.83 8.81 -2.75
N LYS A 216 -35.85 7.95 -2.61
CA LYS A 216 -36.13 7.23 -1.37
C LYS A 216 -35.10 6.11 -1.20
N VAL A 217 -34.22 6.26 -0.23
CA VAL A 217 -33.25 5.23 0.14
C VAL A 217 -33.84 4.41 1.29
N GLY A 218 -34.08 3.13 1.05
CA GLY A 218 -34.71 2.22 2.03
C GLY A 218 -33.77 1.70 3.12
N HIS A 219 -32.54 2.21 3.21
CA HIS A 219 -31.53 1.80 4.18
C HIS A 219 -30.64 2.97 4.56
N GLU A 220 -30.15 2.96 5.80
CA GLU A 220 -29.11 3.89 6.23
C GLU A 220 -27.80 3.57 5.50
N ARG A 221 -27.02 4.61 5.17
CA ARG A 221 -25.68 4.43 4.62
C ARG A 221 -24.80 3.81 5.71
N LEU A 222 -24.21 2.66 5.39
CA LEU A 222 -23.27 1.98 6.26
C LEU A 222 -21.83 2.22 5.79
N TYR A 223 -20.92 2.16 6.75
CA TYR A 223 -19.53 2.49 6.60
C TYR A 223 -18.68 1.41 7.25
N LEU A 224 -17.46 1.27 6.74
CA LEU A 224 -16.48 0.33 7.21
C LEU A 224 -15.37 1.09 7.94
N ARG A 225 -14.84 0.49 9.01
CA ARG A 225 -13.62 0.97 9.66
C ARG A 225 -12.40 0.44 8.90
N GLY A 226 -11.65 1.34 8.27
CA GLY A 226 -10.45 1.00 7.50
C GLY A 226 -10.76 0.25 6.20
N TRP A 227 -9.72 -0.33 5.60
CA TRP A 227 -9.80 -1.05 4.32
C TRP A 227 -9.44 -2.53 4.44
N GLY A 228 -9.31 -3.04 5.67
CA GLY A 228 -8.96 -4.42 5.94
C GLY A 228 -7.55 -4.80 5.49
N LEU A 229 -6.60 -3.85 5.49
CA LEU A 229 -5.26 -4.05 4.94
C LEU A 229 -4.21 -4.43 5.99
N GLU A 230 -4.63 -4.65 7.23
CA GLU A 230 -3.74 -4.69 8.40
C GLU A 230 -3.02 -6.04 8.55
N PHE A 231 -3.55 -7.09 7.91
CA PHE A 231 -3.16 -8.48 8.17
C PHE A 231 -2.73 -9.26 6.92
N PRO A 232 -1.86 -8.73 6.04
CA PRO A 232 -1.51 -9.40 4.78
C PRO A 232 -0.75 -10.72 4.96
N TYR A 233 -0.14 -10.92 6.13
CA TYR A 233 0.75 -12.04 6.48
C TYR A 233 0.03 -13.24 7.13
N ILE A 234 -1.29 -13.16 7.36
CA ILE A 234 -2.01 -14.22 8.10
C ILE A 234 -2.20 -15.49 7.28
N LEU A 235 -1.86 -15.48 5.99
CA LEU A 235 -1.97 -16.62 5.09
C LEU A 235 -0.60 -17.13 4.68
N ASN A 236 -0.54 -18.45 4.45
CA ASN A 236 0.66 -19.07 3.94
C ASN A 236 1.05 -18.55 2.55
N PRO A 237 2.36 -18.49 2.25
CA PRO A 237 2.86 -18.16 0.92
C PRO A 237 2.46 -19.23 -0.13
N PRO A 238 2.59 -18.94 -1.44
CA PRO A 238 3.21 -17.74 -2.01
C PRO A 238 2.32 -16.50 -1.92
N TRP A 239 2.92 -15.38 -1.51
CA TRP A 239 2.26 -14.08 -1.33
C TRP A 239 2.14 -13.27 -2.62
N SER A 240 3.05 -13.50 -3.55
CA SER A 240 3.00 -12.98 -4.91
C SER A 240 3.39 -14.06 -5.89
N GLU A 241 2.67 -14.11 -7.00
CA GLU A 241 2.85 -15.10 -8.04
C GLU A 241 2.80 -14.45 -9.42
N ILE A 242 3.52 -15.01 -10.38
CA ILE A 242 3.36 -14.75 -11.81
C ILE A 242 2.71 -15.97 -12.47
N MET A 243 1.72 -15.72 -13.34
CA MET A 243 0.90 -16.72 -14.01
C MET A 243 0.88 -16.46 -15.50
N ALA A 244 0.80 -17.52 -16.30
CA ALA A 244 0.56 -17.45 -17.73
C ALA A 244 -0.72 -18.19 -18.11
N TYR A 245 -1.60 -17.52 -18.84
CA TYR A 245 -2.82 -18.06 -19.41
C TYR A 245 -2.68 -18.13 -20.92
N ASP A 246 -3.04 -19.27 -21.49
CA ASP A 246 -3.29 -19.39 -22.92
C ASP A 246 -4.73 -18.98 -23.19
N LEU A 247 -4.92 -17.84 -23.86
CA LEU A 247 -6.23 -17.30 -24.17
C LEU A 247 -6.91 -18.01 -25.35
N ASN A 248 -6.17 -18.78 -26.15
CA ASN A 248 -6.77 -19.56 -27.23
C ASN A 248 -7.55 -20.76 -26.68
N THR A 249 -7.06 -21.34 -25.58
CA THR A 249 -7.64 -22.53 -24.94
C THR A 249 -8.31 -22.23 -23.60
N GLY A 250 -8.06 -21.07 -23.00
CA GLY A 250 -8.64 -20.64 -21.73
C GLY A 250 -8.02 -21.33 -20.51
N VAL A 251 -6.79 -21.83 -20.60
CA VAL A 251 -6.14 -22.59 -19.53
C VAL A 251 -5.00 -21.83 -18.87
N LEU A 252 -4.82 -22.01 -17.56
CA LEU A 252 -3.60 -21.64 -16.86
C LEU A 252 -2.48 -22.58 -17.30
N LYS A 253 -1.49 -22.04 -18.02
CA LYS A 253 -0.36 -22.80 -18.57
C LYS A 253 0.71 -23.06 -17.51
N TRP A 254 1.07 -22.04 -16.75
CA TRP A 254 2.02 -22.16 -15.64
C TRP A 254 1.80 -21.07 -14.60
N LYS A 255 2.32 -21.34 -13.40
CA LYS A 255 2.32 -20.43 -12.25
C LYS A 255 3.61 -20.58 -11.44
N ARG A 256 4.19 -19.48 -11.00
CA ARG A 256 5.41 -19.42 -10.18
C ARG A 256 5.29 -18.34 -9.11
N PRO A 257 5.94 -18.49 -7.95
CA PRO A 257 6.17 -17.37 -7.04
C PRO A 257 6.95 -16.26 -7.76
N LEU A 258 6.67 -15.00 -7.42
CA LEU A 258 7.46 -13.85 -7.88
C LEU A 258 8.12 -13.18 -6.67
N GLY A 259 9.44 -13.22 -6.61
CA GLY A 259 10.24 -12.70 -5.50
C GLY A 259 10.39 -13.69 -4.34
N GLU A 260 11.18 -13.28 -3.34
CA GLU A 260 11.43 -14.07 -2.12
C GLU A 260 11.50 -13.17 -0.88
N ASP A 261 10.68 -13.48 0.13
CA ASP A 261 10.76 -12.84 1.43
C ASP A 261 11.88 -13.44 2.29
N LEU A 262 12.95 -12.68 2.53
CA LEU A 262 14.12 -13.19 3.23
C LEU A 262 13.84 -13.54 4.71
N GLU A 263 12.83 -12.94 5.36
CA GLU A 263 12.46 -13.30 6.73
C GLU A 263 11.69 -14.63 6.76
N ALA A 264 10.84 -14.88 5.77
CA ALA A 264 10.23 -16.20 5.58
C ALA A 264 11.29 -17.27 5.28
N LYS A 265 12.25 -16.95 4.40
CA LYS A 265 13.35 -17.85 4.06
C LYS A 265 14.23 -18.20 5.26
N LYS A 266 14.58 -17.24 6.12
CA LYS A 266 15.30 -17.48 7.39
C LYS A 266 14.56 -18.46 8.32
N LYS A 267 13.23 -18.51 8.22
CA LYS A 267 12.37 -19.44 8.96
C LYS A 267 12.16 -20.79 8.26
N GLY A 268 12.86 -21.03 7.14
CA GLY A 268 12.82 -22.29 6.39
C GLY A 268 11.73 -22.37 5.30
N PHE A 269 11.10 -21.23 4.96
CA PHE A 269 10.08 -21.17 3.91
C PHE A 269 10.67 -20.55 2.65
N GLU A 270 10.91 -21.37 1.63
CA GLU A 270 11.37 -20.92 0.31
C GLU A 270 10.21 -20.74 -0.66
N ASN A 271 10.46 -20.08 -1.80
CA ASN A 271 9.45 -19.85 -2.84
C ASN A 271 8.26 -19.05 -2.30
N SER A 272 8.53 -18.14 -1.36
CA SER A 272 7.50 -17.47 -0.60
C SER A 272 6.76 -16.37 -1.39
N GLY A 273 7.28 -16.00 -2.55
CA GLY A 273 6.93 -14.73 -3.16
C GLY A 273 7.39 -13.58 -2.25
N MET A 274 6.86 -12.40 -2.49
CA MET A 274 7.12 -11.20 -1.72
C MET A 274 5.87 -10.78 -0.97
N LEU A 275 5.99 -10.65 0.36
CA LEU A 275 4.96 -10.01 1.17
C LEU A 275 4.93 -8.49 0.87
N LYS A 276 3.74 -7.90 0.82
CA LYS A 276 3.49 -6.52 0.35
C LYS A 276 4.07 -6.15 -1.05
N GLY A 277 4.32 -7.13 -1.93
CA GLY A 277 4.76 -7.06 -3.34
C GLY A 277 3.81 -6.38 -4.34
N LEU A 278 3.09 -5.35 -3.92
CA LEU A 278 2.17 -4.57 -4.75
C LEU A 278 2.92 -3.67 -5.74
N ALA A 279 2.23 -3.25 -6.80
CA ALA A 279 2.73 -2.34 -7.81
C ALA A 279 4.00 -2.83 -8.53
N ASN A 280 4.13 -4.14 -8.68
CA ASN A 280 5.11 -4.76 -9.58
C ASN A 280 4.59 -4.71 -11.02
N GLY A 281 5.52 -4.63 -11.96
CA GLY A 281 5.24 -4.63 -13.37
C GLY A 281 5.87 -5.81 -14.10
N MET A 282 5.46 -5.96 -15.34
CA MET A 282 6.05 -6.96 -16.23
C MET A 282 6.07 -6.47 -17.68
N LEU A 283 7.00 -7.01 -18.46
CA LEU A 283 7.02 -6.86 -19.91
C LEU A 283 7.26 -8.22 -20.56
N VAL A 284 6.74 -8.40 -21.77
CA VAL A 284 6.85 -9.65 -22.51
C VAL A 284 7.45 -9.33 -23.87
N THR A 285 8.52 -10.03 -24.23
CA THR A 285 9.16 -9.87 -25.54
C THR A 285 8.55 -10.81 -26.57
N SER A 286 8.69 -10.46 -27.85
CA SER A 286 8.29 -11.36 -28.94
C SER A 286 9.15 -12.63 -29.00
N THR A 287 10.34 -12.61 -28.42
CA THR A 287 11.28 -13.75 -28.38
C THR A 287 10.91 -14.80 -27.34
N GLY A 288 9.95 -14.52 -26.46
CA GLY A 288 9.53 -15.45 -25.41
C GLY A 288 10.22 -15.24 -24.07
N LEU A 289 10.65 -14.01 -23.77
CA LEU A 289 11.10 -13.63 -22.43
C LEU A 289 10.00 -12.83 -21.73
N VAL A 290 9.82 -13.09 -20.44
CA VAL A 290 8.94 -12.32 -19.56
C VAL A 290 9.80 -11.70 -18.47
N PHE A 291 9.96 -10.38 -18.48
CA PHE A 291 10.63 -9.70 -17.38
C PHE A 291 9.62 -9.24 -16.35
N ALA A 292 9.94 -9.42 -15.07
CA ALA A 292 9.11 -8.94 -13.97
C ALA A 292 9.99 -8.47 -12.81
N ASN A 293 9.68 -7.29 -12.28
CA ASN A 293 10.35 -6.75 -11.09
C ASN A 293 9.60 -7.16 -9.81
N SER A 294 10.33 -7.16 -8.70
CA SER A 294 9.79 -7.47 -7.39
C SER A 294 10.35 -6.53 -6.32
N LYS A 295 9.58 -6.34 -5.25
CA LYS A 295 9.95 -5.53 -4.09
C LYS A 295 11.07 -6.11 -3.23
N ASP A 296 11.44 -7.37 -3.46
CA ASP A 296 12.65 -7.95 -2.86
C ASP A 296 13.96 -7.38 -3.47
N GLY A 297 13.85 -6.43 -4.38
CA GLY A 297 14.99 -5.74 -4.98
C GLY A 297 15.59 -6.50 -6.15
N HIS A 298 14.79 -7.27 -6.89
CA HIS A 298 15.27 -8.00 -8.06
C HIS A 298 14.42 -7.72 -9.32
N ILE A 299 15.07 -7.84 -10.47
CA ILE A 299 14.45 -8.05 -11.77
C ILE A 299 14.68 -9.50 -12.19
N TYR A 300 13.63 -10.13 -12.67
CA TYR A 300 13.62 -11.52 -13.14
C TYR A 300 13.37 -11.56 -14.64
N ALA A 301 13.92 -12.57 -15.31
CA ALA A 301 13.55 -12.98 -16.66
C ALA A 301 13.08 -14.43 -16.61
N PHE A 302 11.87 -14.68 -17.09
CA PHE A 302 11.26 -15.99 -17.18
C PHE A 302 11.11 -16.42 -18.65
N ASP A 303 11.21 -17.72 -18.89
CA ASP A 303 10.78 -18.32 -20.15
C ASP A 303 9.26 -18.22 -20.28
N ALA A 304 8.80 -17.65 -21.40
CA ALA A 304 7.38 -17.42 -21.66
C ALA A 304 6.55 -18.70 -21.80
N GLU A 305 7.17 -19.82 -22.19
CA GLU A 305 6.51 -21.09 -22.45
C GLU A 305 6.30 -21.90 -21.16
N ASN A 306 7.29 -21.94 -20.27
CA ASN A 306 7.25 -22.82 -19.09
C ASN A 306 7.39 -22.09 -17.73
N GLY A 307 7.67 -20.78 -17.72
CA GLY A 307 7.85 -19.97 -16.52
C GLY A 307 9.14 -20.26 -15.75
N GLU A 308 10.13 -20.90 -16.36
CA GLU A 308 11.44 -21.12 -15.75
C GLU A 308 12.18 -19.80 -15.58
N GLU A 309 12.78 -19.57 -14.41
CA GLU A 309 13.66 -18.43 -14.17
C GLU A 309 14.95 -18.64 -14.98
N LEU A 310 15.12 -17.87 -16.05
CA LEU A 310 16.30 -17.92 -16.92
C LEU A 310 17.42 -17.04 -16.38
N TRP A 311 17.05 -15.93 -15.75
CA TRP A 311 17.99 -14.94 -15.23
C TRP A 311 17.34 -14.10 -14.13
N LYS A 312 18.18 -13.62 -13.21
CA LYS A 312 17.82 -12.60 -12.25
C LYS A 312 18.99 -11.67 -11.99
N SER A 313 18.69 -10.43 -11.62
CA SER A 313 19.69 -9.46 -11.17
C SER A 313 19.20 -8.69 -9.95
N LYS A 314 20.13 -8.46 -9.03
CA LYS A 314 19.92 -7.62 -7.86
C LYS A 314 19.95 -6.16 -8.27
N LEU A 315 18.92 -5.44 -7.86
CA LEU A 315 18.79 -4.00 -8.01
C LEU A 315 19.41 -3.30 -6.78
N PRO A 316 19.84 -2.03 -6.91
CA PRO A 316 20.35 -1.25 -5.79
C PRO A 316 19.36 -1.05 -4.64
N SER A 317 18.06 -1.11 -4.94
CA SER A 317 16.96 -0.97 -3.98
C SER A 317 15.74 -1.77 -4.44
N GLY A 318 14.64 -1.70 -3.70
CA GLY A 318 13.37 -2.30 -4.06
C GLY A 318 12.81 -1.67 -5.34
N SER A 319 12.00 -2.44 -6.05
CA SER A 319 11.38 -2.02 -7.29
C SER A 319 9.86 -1.94 -7.16
N MET A 320 9.29 -0.82 -7.59
CA MET A 320 7.87 -0.63 -7.87
C MET A 320 7.74 0.09 -9.21
N GLY A 321 6.64 -0.13 -9.91
CA GLY A 321 6.40 0.39 -11.24
C GLY A 321 6.71 -0.62 -12.34
N LEU A 322 6.57 -0.19 -13.58
CA LEU A 322 6.68 -1.04 -14.77
C LEU A 322 8.11 -0.98 -15.33
N PRO A 323 8.79 -2.14 -15.53
CA PRO A 323 9.97 -2.16 -16.37
C PRO A 323 9.58 -1.81 -17.80
N SER A 324 10.48 -1.15 -18.52
CA SER A 324 10.24 -0.67 -19.89
C SER A 324 11.41 -1.05 -20.79
N MET A 325 11.15 -1.14 -22.09
CA MET A 325 12.17 -1.47 -23.09
C MET A 325 12.22 -0.41 -24.17
N TYR A 326 13.41 -0.01 -24.57
CA TYR A 326 13.65 0.89 -25.71
C TYR A 326 14.83 0.39 -26.54
N GLU A 327 14.96 0.90 -27.75
CA GLU A 327 16.09 0.60 -28.63
C GLU A 327 16.83 1.89 -28.96
N GLU A 328 18.16 1.85 -28.92
CA GLU A 328 19.03 2.95 -29.34
C GLU A 328 20.22 2.36 -30.08
N GLN A 329 20.50 2.85 -31.29
CA GLN A 329 21.61 2.38 -32.13
C GLN A 329 21.59 0.86 -32.39
N GLY A 330 20.41 0.25 -32.49
CA GLY A 330 20.23 -1.19 -32.72
C GLY A 330 20.39 -2.06 -31.48
N ILE A 331 20.71 -1.48 -30.32
CA ILE A 331 20.81 -2.20 -29.04
C ILE A 331 19.51 -2.05 -28.28
N GLN A 332 18.96 -3.16 -27.80
CA GLN A 332 17.77 -3.15 -26.94
C GLN A 332 18.18 -2.95 -25.48
N PHE A 333 17.50 -2.04 -24.80
CA PHE A 333 17.75 -1.70 -23.41
C PHE A 333 16.51 -1.97 -22.55
N LEU A 334 16.70 -2.69 -21.46
CA LEU A 334 15.72 -2.88 -20.40
C LEU A 334 15.97 -1.85 -19.30
N VAL A 335 14.96 -1.04 -18.98
CA VAL A 335 14.99 -0.06 -17.89
C VAL A 335 14.10 -0.53 -16.75
N VAL A 336 14.65 -0.54 -15.54
CA VAL A 336 13.96 -1.00 -14.34
C VAL A 336 14.00 0.08 -13.27
N PRO A 337 12.84 0.51 -12.73
CA PRO A 337 12.82 1.42 -11.59
C PRO A 337 13.39 0.73 -10.34
N SER A 338 14.28 1.38 -9.62
CA SER A 338 14.86 0.93 -8.36
C SER A 338 14.90 2.12 -7.41
N ALA A 339 13.78 2.40 -6.75
CA ALA A 339 13.61 3.65 -6.02
C ALA A 339 12.90 3.50 -4.67
N VAL A 340 12.62 2.28 -4.22
CA VAL A 340 11.84 2.06 -3.00
C VAL A 340 12.61 1.21 -1.99
N PRO A 341 12.39 1.37 -0.68
CA PRO A 341 13.04 0.52 0.31
C PRO A 341 12.68 -0.95 0.12
N VAL A 342 13.65 -1.84 0.37
CA VAL A 342 13.40 -3.27 0.48
C VAL A 342 12.96 -3.58 1.91
N GLN A 343 11.79 -4.18 2.08
CA GLN A 343 11.26 -4.56 3.39
C GLN A 343 10.75 -6.00 3.35
N PHE A 344 11.25 -6.84 4.25
CA PHE A 344 10.84 -8.23 4.40
C PHE A 344 10.00 -8.45 5.67
N GLY A 345 9.16 -9.48 5.66
CA GLY A 345 8.33 -9.89 6.79
C GLY A 345 7.25 -8.89 7.20
N ARG A 346 6.76 -9.03 8.44
CA ARG A 346 5.66 -8.22 9.00
C ARG A 346 5.92 -6.71 8.99
N GLY A 347 7.18 -6.31 9.08
CA GLY A 347 7.60 -4.91 9.10
C GLY A 347 7.86 -4.31 10.48
N ASN A 348 7.64 -5.04 11.59
CA ASN A 348 7.99 -4.59 12.95
C ASN A 348 8.48 -5.77 13.83
N GLU A 349 9.70 -5.61 14.38
CA GLU A 349 10.21 -6.06 15.70
C GLU A 349 11.73 -6.37 15.74
N GLN A 350 12.43 -6.47 14.60
CA GLN A 350 13.90 -6.66 14.63
C GLN A 350 14.73 -5.87 13.62
N ASN A 351 14.12 -5.18 12.65
CA ASN A 351 14.85 -4.28 11.76
C ASN A 351 14.69 -2.84 12.26
N ASP A 352 15.55 -2.45 13.20
CA ASP A 352 15.72 -1.08 13.69
C ASP A 352 16.34 -0.12 12.64
N GLY A 353 16.33 -0.52 11.36
CA GLY A 353 16.86 0.28 10.25
C GLY A 353 18.34 0.62 10.39
N LYS A 354 19.06 0.01 11.34
CA LYS A 354 20.49 0.27 11.58
C LYS A 354 21.38 -0.51 10.62
N ASP A 355 20.88 -1.63 10.08
CA ASP A 355 21.59 -2.49 9.14
C ASP A 355 21.11 -2.34 7.69
N GLN A 356 20.16 -1.44 7.43
CA GLN A 356 19.82 -1.07 6.05
C GLN A 356 20.70 0.10 5.65
N GLU A 357 21.63 -0.13 4.72
CA GLU A 357 22.26 0.98 4.02
C GLU A 357 21.14 1.90 3.49
N PRO A 358 21.29 3.24 3.64
CA PRO A 358 20.32 4.16 3.08
C PRO A 358 20.14 3.79 1.62
N ALA A 359 18.89 3.48 1.23
CA ALA A 359 18.60 3.12 -0.15
C ALA A 359 19.28 4.16 -1.05
N PRO A 360 20.17 3.76 -1.98
CA PRO A 360 20.82 4.71 -2.87
C PRO A 360 19.73 5.57 -3.51
N GLN A 361 19.99 6.87 -3.68
CA GLN A 361 19.05 7.82 -4.29
C GLN A 361 18.30 7.12 -5.42
N GLY A 362 16.97 7.02 -5.30
CA GLY A 362 16.16 6.20 -6.19
C GLY A 362 16.47 6.50 -7.66
N GLY A 363 16.55 5.46 -8.48
CA GLY A 363 17.03 5.59 -9.85
C GLY A 363 16.49 4.52 -10.78
N TYR A 364 16.95 4.57 -12.02
CA TYR A 364 16.68 3.55 -13.02
C TYR A 364 17.94 2.72 -13.27
N VAL A 365 17.80 1.40 -13.28
CA VAL A 365 18.84 0.48 -13.72
C VAL A 365 18.59 0.13 -15.17
N VAL A 366 19.60 0.26 -16.01
CA VAL A 366 19.50 -0.02 -17.44
C VAL A 366 20.39 -1.21 -17.79
N TYR A 367 19.80 -2.23 -18.41
CA TYR A 367 20.49 -3.41 -18.92
C TYR A 367 20.49 -3.35 -20.44
N ALA A 368 21.66 -3.48 -21.07
CA ALA A 368 21.74 -3.76 -22.50
C ALA A 368 21.50 -5.26 -22.72
N LEU A 369 20.58 -5.60 -23.63
CA LEU A 369 20.41 -6.97 -24.08
C LEU A 369 21.55 -7.30 -25.07
N PRO A 370 22.07 -8.54 -25.04
CA PRO A 370 23.07 -8.97 -26.00
C PRO A 370 22.50 -8.93 -27.43
N ASP A 371 23.38 -8.76 -28.40
CA ASP A 371 23.03 -8.83 -29.80
C ASP A 371 22.37 -10.18 -30.13
N ARG A 372 21.41 -10.18 -31.06
CA ARG A 372 20.90 -11.41 -31.63
C ARG A 372 22.00 -12.04 -32.48
N GLU A 373 22.64 -13.09 -31.96
CA GLU A 373 23.43 -14.01 -32.79
C GLU A 373 22.56 -14.77 -33.79
#